data_AF-A0A2H0U9W1-F1
#
_entry.id   AF-A0A2H0U9W1-F1
#
_cell.length_a   1.000
_cell.length_b   1.000
_cell.length_c   1.000
_cell.angle_alpha   90.00
_cell.angle_beta   90.00
_cell.angle_gamma   90.00
#
_symmetry.space_group_name_H-M   'P 1'
#
loop_
_entity.id
_entity.type
_entity.pdbx_description
1 polymer ?
#
loop_
_entity_poly.entity_id
_entity_poly.type
_entity_poly.pdbx_seq_one_letter_code
_entity_poly.pdbx_strand_id
1 'polypeptide(L)'
;MVGKNPLIFAAFCAVIVLAGCAGEGRKTYTSSDGDELLARDNCRGVPNPDQADSDGDGVGDACDNCVDLANPDQADGDGDGVGDRCEPDLDEDGVLDDGDNCVGVPNPTQTDTDEDGAGDACDPCPLDSDDDGDGDGICGDADNCPDKANPAQLDADEDGLGNACDACPTDPNNDADGDGACADADNCPDDANPDQADADGDGVGDACEPDSDEDGVIDDLDNCVDVPNPRQLDRDEDGVGDACDICPDDPDNDADADGRCGDADNCPAVANPDQADADGDGVGDACETDADGDGIFDDADNCPAVANPDQTDSDNDGDGDACDPDVDGDAICEGSELVFPCQGIDDNCPETANPGQADTDGDGMGDVCDACPLDGQNDADGDGACADVDNCPEMANPDQADTDADGIGDACDVCPDDPDNDVDADGVCGDVDNCPDTANADQADADNDGVGDACDAEISCSLDADCAGFVPAGFALVAGGFWSNGEGSSFGCLPEGGGGICDVCTDADADGACDD
;
A
#
# COMPACT_ATOMS: atom_id res chain seq x y z
N MET A 1 -4.54 39.81 -9.47
CA MET A 1 -4.93 40.80 -10.50
C MET A 1 -6.45 40.92 -10.49
N VAL A 2 -6.97 42.15 -10.37
CA VAL A 2 -8.32 42.67 -10.75
C VAL A 2 -9.50 41.67 -10.67
N GLY A 3 -10.51 41.73 -9.80
CA GLY A 3 -11.13 42.83 -9.06
C GLY A 3 -12.42 43.30 -9.74
N LYS A 4 -13.60 43.07 -9.13
CA LYS A 4 -14.68 44.08 -8.88
C LYS A 4 -16.02 43.46 -8.43
N ASN A 5 -16.31 43.62 -7.13
CA ASN A 5 -17.64 43.97 -6.62
C ASN A 5 -17.89 45.48 -6.83
N PRO A 6 -19.16 45.92 -6.86
CA PRO A 6 -19.48 47.18 -6.22
C PRO A 6 -20.80 47.17 -5.45
N LEU A 7 -20.69 47.60 -4.19
CA LEU A 7 -21.74 48.16 -3.35
C LEU A 7 -21.39 49.66 -3.15
N ILE A 8 -22.41 50.50 -3.00
CA ILE A 8 -22.40 51.89 -2.46
C ILE A 8 -22.16 53.06 -3.45
N PHE A 9 -23.22 53.86 -3.70
CA PHE A 9 -23.27 55.33 -3.88
C PHE A 9 -24.77 55.70 -3.97
N ALA A 10 -25.39 56.70 -3.33
CA ALA A 10 -25.02 57.66 -2.30
C ALA A 10 -26.31 58.24 -1.69
N ALA A 11 -26.24 58.64 -0.43
CA ALA A 11 -27.25 59.44 0.26
C ALA A 11 -27.06 60.95 -0.01
N PHE A 12 -28.10 61.71 0.34
CA PHE A 12 -28.22 63.18 0.47
C PHE A 12 -28.65 64.00 -0.75
N CYS A 13 -29.90 64.46 -0.70
CA CYS A 13 -30.23 65.81 -1.16
C CYS A 13 -31.07 66.51 -0.07
N ALA A 14 -30.49 67.55 0.53
CA ALA A 14 -31.07 68.33 1.61
C ALA A 14 -31.21 69.80 1.16
N VAL A 15 -32.46 70.25 1.11
CA VAL A 15 -32.99 71.61 1.39
C VAL A 15 -32.55 72.80 0.49
N ILE A 16 -33.56 73.48 -0.12
CA ILE A 16 -33.95 74.90 0.07
C ILE A 16 -34.62 75.46 -1.20
N VAL A 17 -35.87 75.87 -0.99
CA VAL A 17 -36.80 76.62 -1.85
C VAL A 17 -36.33 78.07 -2.01
N LEU A 18 -36.39 78.66 -3.22
CA LEU A 18 -37.23 79.84 -3.54
C LEU A 18 -36.92 80.49 -4.90
N ALA A 19 -38.04 80.79 -5.58
CA ALA A 19 -38.31 81.93 -6.45
C ALA A 19 -37.99 81.82 -7.95
N GLY A 20 -39.08 81.68 -8.71
CA GLY A 20 -39.28 82.52 -9.90
C GLY A 20 -39.29 81.78 -11.22
N CYS A 21 -40.45 81.19 -11.58
CA CYS A 21 -41.00 81.33 -12.93
C CYS A 21 -42.49 80.98 -12.89
N ALA A 22 -43.32 81.99 -13.16
CA ALA A 22 -44.75 81.85 -13.33
C ALA A 22 -45.05 81.53 -14.80
N GLY A 23 -45.91 80.53 -15.02
CA GLY A 23 -46.78 80.41 -16.20
C GLY A 23 -46.23 79.61 -17.38
N GLU A 24 -46.60 78.31 -17.46
CA GLU A 24 -47.49 77.75 -18.50
C GLU A 24 -47.66 76.22 -18.29
N GLY A 25 -48.91 75.77 -18.07
CA GLY A 25 -49.37 74.39 -18.25
C GLY A 25 -48.92 73.32 -17.24
N ARG A 26 -49.59 73.23 -16.07
CA ARG A 26 -49.60 71.97 -15.29
C ARG A 26 -50.42 70.94 -16.08
N LYS A 27 -49.79 69.97 -16.74
CA LYS A 27 -50.49 68.76 -17.18
C LYS A 27 -50.97 68.06 -15.91
N THR A 28 -52.26 68.12 -15.64
CA THR A 28 -52.92 67.21 -14.71
C THR A 28 -52.99 65.87 -15.41
N TYR A 29 -52.21 64.91 -14.93
CA TYR A 29 -52.43 63.52 -15.30
C TYR A 29 -53.67 63.09 -14.52
N THR A 30 -54.76 62.81 -15.21
CA THR A 30 -55.95 62.17 -14.64
C THR A 30 -55.79 60.68 -14.87
N SER A 31 -55.94 59.86 -13.83
CA SER A 31 -56.06 58.40 -13.97
C SER A 31 -57.13 58.09 -15.03
N SER A 32 -56.86 57.10 -15.89
CA SER A 32 -57.71 56.74 -17.02
C SER A 32 -59.06 56.18 -16.59
N ASP A 33 -59.13 55.61 -15.39
CA ASP A 33 -60.30 54.91 -14.85
C ASP A 33 -60.80 55.52 -13.52
N GLY A 34 -60.05 56.45 -12.92
CA GLY A 34 -60.47 57.26 -11.78
C GLY A 34 -59.99 56.79 -10.42
N ASP A 35 -59.02 55.87 -10.37
CA ASP A 35 -58.40 55.35 -9.14
C ASP A 35 -57.24 56.21 -8.58
N GLU A 36 -56.91 57.32 -9.26
CA GLU A 36 -55.82 58.25 -8.94
C GLU A 36 -54.38 57.70 -9.10
N LEU A 37 -54.19 56.54 -9.76
CA LEU A 37 -52.89 55.95 -10.10
C LEU A 37 -52.43 56.39 -11.50
N LEU A 38 -51.12 56.70 -11.65
CA LEU A 38 -50.62 57.42 -12.85
C LEU A 38 -49.45 56.76 -13.59
N ALA A 39 -48.57 56.03 -12.90
CA ALA A 39 -47.29 55.56 -13.48
C ALA A 39 -46.93 54.11 -13.11
N ARG A 40 -47.70 53.49 -12.22
CA ARG A 40 -47.63 52.08 -11.81
C ARG A 40 -49.08 51.65 -11.60
N ASP A 41 -49.77 51.54 -12.72
CA ASP A 41 -51.14 51.11 -12.81
C ASP A 41 -51.12 49.86 -13.70
N ASN A 42 -51.23 48.69 -13.05
CA ASN A 42 -51.26 47.39 -13.69
C ASN A 42 -52.65 47.03 -14.26
N CYS A 43 -53.66 47.90 -14.12
CA CYS A 43 -54.97 47.76 -14.74
C CYS A 43 -55.50 49.09 -15.28
N ARG A 44 -54.83 49.67 -16.28
CA ARG A 44 -55.13 51.02 -16.82
C ARG A 44 -56.58 51.32 -17.22
N GLY A 45 -57.41 50.31 -17.42
CA GLY A 45 -58.82 50.44 -17.81
C GLY A 45 -59.83 50.07 -16.71
N VAL A 46 -59.37 49.56 -15.56
CA VAL A 46 -60.19 49.02 -14.48
C VAL A 46 -59.64 49.53 -13.14
N PRO A 47 -60.41 50.35 -12.38
CA PRO A 47 -59.92 50.92 -11.13
C PRO A 47 -59.50 49.85 -10.11
N ASN A 48 -58.21 49.77 -9.79
CA ASN A 48 -57.67 48.85 -8.78
C ASN A 48 -56.65 49.55 -7.85
N PRO A 49 -57.13 50.37 -6.88
CA PRO A 49 -56.26 51.17 -6.01
C PRO A 49 -55.26 50.36 -5.17
N ASP A 50 -55.51 49.08 -4.95
CA ASP A 50 -54.65 48.15 -4.21
C ASP A 50 -53.49 47.59 -5.05
N GLN A 51 -53.60 47.63 -6.39
CA GLN A 51 -52.60 47.13 -7.32
C GLN A 51 -52.19 45.69 -7.01
N ALA A 52 -53.18 44.86 -6.63
CA ALA A 52 -52.96 43.43 -6.46
C ALA A 52 -52.53 42.81 -7.81
N ASP A 53 -51.62 41.84 -7.73
CA ASP A 53 -50.94 41.18 -8.83
C ASP A 53 -50.38 39.87 -8.25
N SER A 54 -51.22 38.84 -8.26
CA SER A 54 -51.04 37.61 -7.50
C SER A 54 -49.96 36.71 -8.11
N ASP A 55 -49.83 36.72 -9.43
CA ASP A 55 -48.84 35.93 -10.17
C ASP A 55 -47.60 36.72 -10.64
N GLY A 56 -47.64 38.06 -10.55
CA GLY A 56 -46.51 38.95 -10.79
C GLY A 56 -46.22 39.21 -12.27
N ASP A 57 -47.19 39.01 -13.16
CA ASP A 57 -47.00 39.08 -14.61
C ASP A 57 -47.05 40.52 -15.17
N GLY A 58 -47.51 41.46 -14.35
CA GLY A 58 -47.60 42.89 -14.65
C GLY A 58 -48.99 43.37 -15.09
N VAL A 59 -49.98 42.47 -15.15
CA VAL A 59 -51.42 42.71 -15.23
C VAL A 59 -51.99 42.50 -13.82
N GLY A 60 -52.82 43.41 -13.32
CA GLY A 60 -53.35 43.29 -11.96
C GLY A 60 -54.56 42.36 -11.88
N ASP A 61 -54.78 41.72 -10.72
CA ASP A 61 -55.90 40.77 -10.46
C ASP A 61 -57.28 41.29 -10.89
N ALA A 62 -57.47 42.62 -10.92
CA ALA A 62 -58.73 43.25 -11.30
C ALA A 62 -59.03 43.25 -12.81
N CYS A 63 -58.01 43.03 -13.64
CA CYS A 63 -58.09 43.04 -15.09
C CYS A 63 -57.32 41.88 -15.74
N ASP A 64 -56.92 40.91 -14.93
CA ASP A 64 -56.21 39.71 -15.34
C ASP A 64 -57.22 38.59 -15.64
N ASN A 65 -57.21 38.07 -16.87
CA ASN A 65 -58.03 36.94 -17.29
C ASN A 65 -57.47 35.57 -16.84
N CYS A 66 -56.28 35.54 -16.23
CA CYS A 66 -55.70 34.39 -15.54
C CYS A 66 -55.00 34.80 -14.22
N VAL A 67 -55.77 35.32 -13.26
CA VAL A 67 -55.32 35.90 -11.96
C VAL A 67 -54.19 35.15 -11.22
N ASP A 68 -54.14 33.82 -11.32
CA ASP A 68 -53.17 32.99 -10.61
C ASP A 68 -52.05 32.42 -11.52
N LEU A 69 -52.06 32.74 -12.83
CA LEU A 69 -51.17 32.17 -13.83
C LEU A 69 -50.71 33.18 -14.90
N ALA A 70 -49.46 33.61 -14.75
CA ALA A 70 -48.87 34.70 -15.52
C ALA A 70 -49.07 34.59 -17.04
N ASN A 71 -49.88 35.45 -17.64
CA ASN A 71 -50.09 35.61 -19.08
C ASN A 71 -50.10 37.11 -19.47
N PRO A 72 -48.93 37.76 -19.56
CA PRO A 72 -48.84 39.22 -19.77
C PRO A 72 -49.45 39.73 -21.08
N ASP A 73 -49.68 38.84 -22.04
CA ASP A 73 -50.33 39.12 -23.32
C ASP A 73 -51.87 39.06 -23.25
N GLN A 74 -52.42 38.47 -22.19
CA GLN A 74 -53.86 38.35 -21.93
C GLN A 74 -54.59 37.79 -23.15
N ALA A 75 -53.98 36.79 -23.79
CA ALA A 75 -54.57 36.08 -24.91
C ALA A 75 -55.86 35.38 -24.44
N ASP A 76 -56.90 35.52 -25.25
CA ASP A 76 -58.27 35.04 -25.02
C ASP A 76 -58.87 34.88 -26.43
N GLY A 77 -58.65 33.70 -26.99
CA GLY A 77 -58.92 33.35 -28.38
C GLY A 77 -60.41 33.32 -28.70
N ASP A 78 -61.22 32.86 -27.75
CA ASP A 78 -62.66 32.68 -27.89
C ASP A 78 -63.48 33.89 -27.39
N GLY A 79 -62.86 34.74 -26.58
CA GLY A 79 -63.40 36.00 -26.07
C GLY A 79 -64.39 35.83 -24.91
N ASP A 80 -64.32 34.72 -24.17
CA ASP A 80 -65.24 34.43 -23.08
C ASP A 80 -64.86 35.12 -21.75
N GLY A 81 -63.63 35.63 -21.67
CA GLY A 81 -63.06 36.35 -20.54
C GLY A 81 -62.15 35.54 -19.62
N VAL A 82 -61.92 34.25 -19.91
CA VAL A 82 -60.81 33.43 -19.39
C VAL A 82 -59.65 33.53 -20.39
N GLY A 83 -58.41 33.51 -19.91
CA GLY A 83 -57.25 33.56 -20.82
C GLY A 83 -56.87 32.17 -21.33
N ASP A 84 -56.35 32.09 -22.57
CA ASP A 84 -55.92 30.84 -23.22
C ASP A 84 -55.01 29.96 -22.34
N ARG A 85 -54.27 30.60 -21.42
CA ARG A 85 -53.31 29.93 -20.55
C ARG A 85 -53.95 29.22 -19.35
N CYS A 86 -55.12 29.69 -18.93
CA CYS A 86 -55.89 29.13 -17.82
C CYS A 86 -57.27 28.67 -18.29
N GLU A 87 -57.45 28.53 -19.61
CA GLU A 87 -58.63 27.96 -20.22
C GLU A 87 -58.77 26.52 -19.74
N PRO A 88 -59.91 26.14 -19.14
CA PRO A 88 -60.15 24.76 -18.70
C PRO A 88 -60.48 23.76 -19.83
N ASP A 89 -60.66 24.22 -21.07
CA ASP A 89 -60.89 23.44 -22.31
C ASP A 89 -60.02 24.02 -23.45
N LEU A 90 -58.75 23.59 -23.50
CA LEU A 90 -57.71 24.22 -24.33
C LEU A 90 -57.98 24.14 -25.84
N ASP A 91 -58.71 23.13 -26.30
CA ASP A 91 -58.98 22.90 -27.72
C ASP A 91 -60.42 23.20 -28.17
N GLU A 92 -61.26 23.65 -27.23
CA GLU A 92 -62.64 24.08 -27.42
C GLU A 92 -63.56 23.00 -28.00
N ASP A 93 -63.31 21.73 -27.70
CA ASP A 93 -64.09 20.61 -28.20
C ASP A 93 -65.34 20.31 -27.33
N GLY A 94 -65.40 20.92 -26.14
CA GLY A 94 -66.46 20.77 -25.15
C GLY A 94 -66.18 19.74 -24.04
N VAL A 95 -64.96 19.20 -23.98
CA VAL A 95 -64.41 18.36 -22.93
C VAL A 95 -63.36 19.16 -22.17
N LEU A 96 -63.37 19.12 -20.84
CA LEU A 96 -62.39 19.86 -20.04
C LEU A 96 -61.06 19.10 -20.03
N ASP A 97 -59.93 19.82 -19.98
CA ASP A 97 -58.56 19.27 -20.00
C ASP A 97 -58.35 18.09 -19.04
N ASP A 98 -58.88 18.18 -17.82
CA ASP A 98 -58.79 17.14 -16.78
C ASP A 98 -59.48 15.80 -17.15
N GLY A 99 -60.27 15.79 -18.22
CA GLY A 99 -60.99 14.62 -18.74
C GLY A 99 -60.91 14.50 -20.26
N ASP A 100 -59.98 15.20 -20.88
CA ASP A 100 -59.73 15.18 -22.32
C ASP A 100 -58.49 14.32 -22.62
N ASN A 101 -58.69 13.20 -23.32
CA ASN A 101 -57.62 12.31 -23.76
C ASN A 101 -56.84 12.83 -25.00
N CYS A 102 -57.18 14.03 -25.49
CA CYS A 102 -56.44 14.78 -26.50
C CYS A 102 -56.46 16.29 -26.26
N VAL A 103 -56.04 16.77 -25.08
CA VAL A 103 -56.02 18.19 -24.61
C VAL A 103 -55.67 19.29 -25.65
N GLY A 104 -54.94 18.99 -26.73
CA GLY A 104 -54.60 19.96 -27.78
C GLY A 104 -55.19 19.68 -29.17
N VAL A 105 -56.04 18.67 -29.31
CA VAL A 105 -56.57 18.19 -30.60
C VAL A 105 -58.07 17.84 -30.45
N PRO A 106 -58.97 18.67 -31.02
CA PRO A 106 -60.40 18.55 -30.76
C PRO A 106 -60.96 17.17 -31.10
N ASN A 107 -61.44 16.46 -30.09
CA ASN A 107 -62.00 15.12 -30.21
C ASN A 107 -63.25 14.92 -29.29
N PRO A 108 -64.38 15.58 -29.56
CA PRO A 108 -65.53 15.63 -28.63
C PRO A 108 -66.16 14.26 -28.29
N THR A 109 -65.79 13.21 -29.04
CA THR A 109 -66.25 11.84 -28.79
C THR A 109 -65.39 11.07 -27.80
N GLN A 110 -64.17 11.55 -27.53
CA GLN A 110 -63.19 10.93 -26.63
C GLN A 110 -63.03 9.44 -26.95
N THR A 111 -62.91 9.14 -28.24
CA THR A 111 -62.70 7.76 -28.69
C THR A 111 -61.26 7.40 -28.39
N ASP A 112 -61.08 6.25 -27.79
CA ASP A 112 -59.82 5.63 -27.43
C ASP A 112 -60.07 4.13 -27.62
N THR A 113 -59.51 3.59 -28.70
CA THR A 113 -59.89 2.26 -29.20
C THR A 113 -59.14 1.13 -28.51
N ASP A 114 -57.91 1.37 -28.07
CA ASP A 114 -57.02 0.42 -27.39
C ASP A 114 -56.92 0.65 -25.87
N GLU A 115 -57.52 1.73 -25.36
CA GLU A 115 -57.65 2.08 -23.93
C GLU A 115 -56.32 2.43 -23.25
N ASP A 116 -55.38 3.04 -23.99
CA ASP A 116 -54.05 3.44 -23.50
C ASP A 116 -54.04 4.80 -22.76
N GLY A 117 -55.10 5.60 -22.96
CA GLY A 117 -55.29 6.92 -22.38
C GLY A 117 -54.99 8.10 -23.32
N ALA A 118 -54.47 7.86 -24.52
CA ALA A 118 -54.45 8.80 -25.63
C ALA A 118 -55.69 8.58 -26.52
N GLY A 119 -56.34 9.67 -26.94
CA GLY A 119 -57.48 9.52 -27.85
C GLY A 119 -57.03 9.23 -29.29
N ASP A 120 -57.83 8.48 -30.06
CA ASP A 120 -57.59 8.14 -31.48
C ASP A 120 -57.21 9.36 -32.36
N ALA A 121 -57.59 10.57 -31.95
CA ALA A 121 -57.35 11.81 -32.69
C ALA A 121 -55.92 12.36 -32.54
N CYS A 122 -55.24 12.03 -31.44
CA CYS A 122 -53.90 12.49 -31.09
C CYS A 122 -52.91 11.35 -30.86
N ASP A 123 -53.39 10.12 -30.86
CA ASP A 123 -52.62 8.90 -30.76
C ASP A 123 -51.95 8.54 -32.11
N PRO A 124 -50.62 8.36 -32.17
CA PRO A 124 -49.91 7.89 -33.36
C PRO A 124 -50.23 6.44 -33.73
N CYS A 125 -50.65 5.62 -32.78
CA CYS A 125 -50.96 4.20 -32.89
C CYS A 125 -52.35 3.83 -32.33
N PRO A 126 -53.47 4.32 -32.92
CA PRO A 126 -54.85 4.21 -32.38
C PRO A 126 -55.48 2.82 -32.22
N LEU A 127 -54.72 1.75 -32.42
CA LEU A 127 -55.20 0.37 -32.33
C LEU A 127 -54.26 -0.50 -31.50
N ASP A 128 -53.22 0.09 -30.93
CA ASP A 128 -52.12 -0.57 -30.26
C ASP A 128 -51.72 0.20 -29.01
N SER A 129 -52.12 -0.32 -27.85
CA SER A 129 -51.86 0.30 -26.56
C SER A 129 -50.39 0.34 -26.14
N ASP A 130 -49.53 -0.41 -26.83
CA ASP A 130 -48.08 -0.40 -26.58
C ASP A 130 -47.36 0.71 -27.35
N ASP A 131 -48.07 1.38 -28.27
CA ASP A 131 -47.65 2.60 -28.95
C ASP A 131 -46.33 2.41 -29.77
N ASP A 132 -45.72 3.50 -30.22
CA ASP A 132 -44.36 3.52 -30.79
C ASP A 132 -43.32 3.60 -29.65
N GLY A 133 -43.11 2.48 -28.96
CA GLY A 133 -42.32 2.39 -27.73
C GLY A 133 -40.87 2.89 -27.86
N ASP A 134 -40.26 2.74 -29.04
CA ASP A 134 -38.88 3.12 -29.30
C ASP A 134 -38.71 4.40 -30.16
N GLY A 135 -39.81 4.96 -30.66
CA GLY A 135 -39.88 6.23 -31.36
C GLY A 135 -39.38 6.18 -32.81
N ASP A 136 -39.45 5.02 -33.47
CA ASP A 136 -38.98 4.81 -34.82
C ASP A 136 -40.02 5.07 -35.93
N GLY A 137 -41.28 5.24 -35.51
CA GLY A 137 -42.44 5.53 -36.34
C GLY A 137 -43.24 4.31 -36.77
N ILE A 138 -43.01 3.14 -36.17
CA ILE A 138 -43.79 1.91 -36.34
C ILE A 138 -44.49 1.59 -35.01
N CYS A 139 -45.76 1.22 -35.07
CA CYS A 139 -46.50 0.81 -33.88
C CYS A 139 -46.04 -0.59 -33.42
N GLY A 140 -45.99 -0.85 -32.12
CA GLY A 140 -45.52 -2.09 -31.52
C GLY A 140 -46.13 -3.36 -32.11
N ASP A 141 -47.41 -3.34 -32.49
CA ASP A 141 -48.11 -4.48 -33.13
C ASP A 141 -47.56 -4.86 -34.51
N ALA A 142 -46.91 -3.91 -35.18
CA ALA A 142 -46.28 -4.05 -36.48
C ALA A 142 -44.75 -3.99 -36.42
N ASP A 143 -44.18 -3.70 -35.26
CA ASP A 143 -42.75 -3.57 -35.02
C ASP A 143 -42.12 -4.93 -34.68
N ASN A 144 -41.19 -5.39 -35.51
CA ASN A 144 -40.41 -6.60 -35.26
C ASN A 144 -39.24 -6.39 -34.30
N CYS A 145 -39.05 -5.17 -33.78
CA CYS A 145 -38.16 -4.82 -32.68
C CYS A 145 -38.75 -3.71 -31.78
N PRO A 146 -39.84 -3.97 -31.01
CA PRO A 146 -40.60 -2.95 -30.27
C PRO A 146 -39.83 -2.05 -29.30
N ASP A 147 -38.63 -2.49 -28.87
CA ASP A 147 -37.77 -1.78 -27.93
C ASP A 147 -36.53 -1.16 -28.59
N LYS A 148 -36.37 -1.27 -29.92
CA LYS A 148 -35.12 -0.88 -30.60
C LYS A 148 -35.34 -0.39 -32.03
N ALA A 149 -35.25 0.94 -32.14
CA ALA A 149 -35.58 1.67 -33.35
C ALA A 149 -34.92 1.09 -34.62
N ASN A 150 -35.78 0.60 -35.52
CA ASN A 150 -35.41 0.02 -36.79
C ASN A 150 -36.47 0.35 -37.86
N PRO A 151 -36.59 1.62 -38.33
CA PRO A 151 -37.69 2.04 -39.22
C PRO A 151 -37.77 1.32 -40.57
N ALA A 152 -36.73 0.55 -40.91
CA ALA A 152 -36.66 -0.27 -42.11
C ALA A 152 -37.24 -1.68 -41.94
N GLN A 153 -37.52 -2.12 -40.71
CA GLN A 153 -38.13 -3.41 -40.36
C GLN A 153 -37.46 -4.57 -41.11
N LEU A 154 -36.12 -4.56 -41.15
CA LEU A 154 -35.35 -5.59 -41.83
C LEU A 154 -35.30 -6.83 -40.95
N ASP A 155 -35.63 -7.97 -41.54
CA ASP A 155 -35.60 -9.31 -40.98
C ASP A 155 -35.02 -10.21 -42.08
N ALA A 156 -33.82 -10.73 -41.87
CA ALA A 156 -33.01 -11.34 -42.92
C ALA A 156 -33.20 -12.85 -43.06
N ASP A 157 -33.65 -13.53 -42.01
CA ASP A 157 -33.95 -14.96 -41.98
C ASP A 157 -35.45 -15.28 -41.83
N GLU A 158 -36.29 -14.25 -41.70
CA GLU A 158 -37.75 -14.31 -41.69
C GLU A 158 -38.34 -15.04 -40.47
N ASP A 159 -37.69 -14.90 -39.31
CA ASP A 159 -38.09 -15.53 -38.04
C ASP A 159 -39.12 -14.69 -37.24
N GLY A 160 -39.27 -13.41 -37.60
CA GLY A 160 -40.16 -12.46 -36.94
C GLY A 160 -39.48 -11.51 -35.95
N LEU A 161 -38.18 -11.66 -35.68
CA LEU A 161 -37.35 -10.69 -34.98
C LEU A 161 -36.59 -9.84 -36.01
N GLY A 162 -36.59 -8.53 -35.84
CA GLY A 162 -35.83 -7.66 -36.74
C GLY A 162 -34.33 -7.79 -36.50
N ASN A 163 -33.52 -7.61 -37.56
CA ASN A 163 -32.05 -7.61 -37.51
C ASN A 163 -31.45 -6.67 -36.45
N ALA A 164 -32.23 -5.68 -35.98
CA ALA A 164 -31.78 -4.76 -34.95
C ALA A 164 -31.80 -5.41 -33.56
N CYS A 165 -32.79 -6.24 -33.25
CA CYS A 165 -32.99 -6.86 -31.95
C CYS A 165 -32.69 -8.36 -31.93
N ASP A 166 -32.54 -8.97 -33.11
CA ASP A 166 -32.15 -10.35 -33.26
C ASP A 166 -30.64 -10.53 -32.97
N ALA A 167 -30.33 -11.46 -32.07
CA ALA A 167 -28.96 -11.86 -31.74
C ALA A 167 -28.34 -12.74 -32.85
N CYS A 168 -29.20 -13.40 -33.64
CA CYS A 168 -28.85 -14.33 -34.70
C CYS A 168 -29.47 -13.95 -36.06
N PRO A 169 -29.16 -12.77 -36.65
CA PRO A 169 -29.86 -12.17 -37.80
C PRO A 169 -29.83 -12.94 -39.13
N THR A 170 -29.30 -14.15 -39.14
CA THR A 170 -29.18 -14.99 -40.33
C THR A 170 -29.57 -16.44 -40.07
N ASP A 171 -29.97 -16.79 -38.84
CA ASP A 171 -30.38 -18.12 -38.44
C ASP A 171 -31.80 -18.10 -37.85
N PRO A 172 -32.79 -18.61 -38.61
CA PRO A 172 -34.19 -18.55 -38.19
C PRO A 172 -34.55 -19.43 -36.98
N ASN A 173 -33.61 -20.23 -36.46
CA ASN A 173 -33.82 -21.00 -35.24
C ASN A 173 -33.29 -20.27 -33.99
N ASN A 174 -32.58 -19.15 -34.17
CA ASN A 174 -31.94 -18.36 -33.14
C ASN A 174 -31.05 -19.20 -32.20
N ASP A 175 -30.74 -18.60 -31.06
CA ASP A 175 -30.15 -19.24 -29.90
C ASP A 175 -31.26 -19.98 -29.12
N ALA A 176 -31.41 -21.27 -29.38
CA ALA A 176 -32.55 -22.07 -28.92
C ALA A 176 -32.48 -22.41 -27.43
N ASP A 177 -31.28 -22.54 -26.88
CA ASP A 177 -31.03 -22.87 -25.48
C ASP A 177 -30.57 -21.65 -24.63
N GLY A 178 -30.29 -20.52 -25.28
CA GLY A 178 -30.02 -19.23 -24.64
C GLY A 178 -28.57 -19.07 -24.18
N ASP A 179 -27.63 -19.78 -24.79
CA ASP A 179 -26.22 -19.85 -24.39
C ASP A 179 -25.33 -18.79 -25.06
N GLY A 180 -25.86 -18.09 -26.06
CA GLY A 180 -25.19 -17.03 -26.83
C GLY A 180 -24.59 -17.48 -28.16
N ALA A 181 -24.68 -18.76 -28.53
CA ALA A 181 -24.39 -19.29 -29.85
C ALA A 181 -25.67 -19.41 -30.68
N CYS A 182 -25.59 -19.08 -31.97
CA CYS A 182 -26.73 -19.31 -32.88
C CYS A 182 -26.76 -20.79 -33.26
N ALA A 183 -27.96 -21.39 -33.35
CA ALA A 183 -28.13 -22.83 -33.60
C ALA A 183 -27.39 -23.38 -34.85
N ASP A 184 -27.09 -22.55 -35.85
CA ASP A 184 -26.29 -22.93 -37.02
C ASP A 184 -24.77 -23.00 -36.79
N ALA A 185 -24.29 -22.37 -35.72
CA ALA A 185 -22.91 -22.33 -35.26
C ALA A 185 -22.70 -23.11 -33.95
N ASP A 186 -23.78 -23.40 -33.23
CA ASP A 186 -23.81 -24.12 -31.96
C ASP A 186 -23.51 -25.62 -32.15
N ASN A 187 -22.51 -26.12 -31.43
CA ASN A 187 -22.17 -27.55 -31.42
C ASN A 187 -23.05 -28.39 -30.48
N CYS A 188 -23.91 -27.75 -29.67
CA CYS A 188 -24.99 -28.35 -28.88
C CYS A 188 -26.30 -27.55 -28.96
N PRO A 189 -27.00 -27.51 -30.12
CA PRO A 189 -28.14 -26.62 -30.37
C PRO A 189 -29.38 -26.68 -29.44
N ASP A 190 -29.42 -27.63 -28.50
CA ASP A 190 -30.52 -27.83 -27.57
C ASP A 190 -30.04 -27.81 -26.08
N ASP A 191 -28.73 -27.73 -25.83
CA ASP A 191 -28.09 -27.90 -24.52
C ASP A 191 -27.01 -26.83 -24.29
N ALA A 192 -27.33 -25.81 -23.48
CA ALA A 192 -26.52 -24.61 -23.34
C ALA A 192 -25.06 -24.86 -22.95
N ASN A 193 -24.12 -24.45 -23.80
CA ASN A 193 -22.67 -24.48 -23.58
C ASN A 193 -21.99 -23.22 -24.15
N PRO A 194 -22.07 -22.09 -23.44
CA PRO A 194 -21.62 -20.78 -23.94
C PRO A 194 -20.14 -20.70 -24.39
N ASP A 195 -19.30 -21.62 -23.91
CA ASP A 195 -17.89 -21.72 -24.28
C ASP A 195 -17.63 -22.56 -25.54
N GLN A 196 -18.66 -23.27 -26.01
CA GLN A 196 -18.65 -24.15 -27.18
C GLN A 196 -17.49 -25.16 -27.10
N ALA A 197 -17.24 -25.66 -25.89
CA ALA A 197 -16.21 -26.65 -25.65
C ALA A 197 -16.49 -27.92 -26.49
N ASP A 198 -15.42 -28.44 -27.06
CA ASP A 198 -15.36 -29.58 -27.98
C ASP A 198 -13.94 -30.16 -27.81
N ALA A 199 -13.78 -30.94 -26.75
CA ALA A 199 -12.48 -31.41 -26.27
C ALA A 199 -11.75 -32.27 -27.32
N ASP A 200 -12.51 -33.03 -28.11
CA ASP A 200 -12.00 -33.99 -29.09
C ASP A 200 -11.96 -33.44 -30.53
N GLY A 201 -12.72 -32.39 -30.82
CA GLY A 201 -12.79 -31.68 -32.09
C GLY A 201 -13.64 -32.37 -33.15
N ASP A 202 -14.62 -33.21 -32.76
CA ASP A 202 -15.48 -33.94 -33.70
C ASP A 202 -16.67 -33.12 -34.21
N GLY A 203 -16.98 -32.01 -33.54
CA GLY A 203 -18.04 -31.05 -33.86
C GLY A 203 -19.35 -31.26 -33.10
N VAL A 204 -19.41 -32.20 -32.16
CA VAL A 204 -20.39 -32.26 -31.06
C VAL A 204 -19.76 -31.59 -29.84
N GLY A 205 -20.50 -30.74 -29.13
CA GLY A 205 -19.95 -30.10 -27.93
C GLY A 205 -19.98 -31.02 -26.71
N ASP A 206 -19.08 -30.76 -25.77
CA ASP A 206 -18.93 -31.56 -24.54
C ASP A 206 -20.27 -31.66 -23.76
N ALA A 207 -21.10 -30.62 -23.79
CA ALA A 207 -22.38 -30.59 -23.08
C ALA A 207 -23.46 -31.56 -23.62
N CYS A 208 -23.36 -31.96 -24.88
CA CYS A 208 -24.30 -32.88 -25.54
C CYS A 208 -23.60 -34.14 -26.08
N GLU A 209 -22.32 -34.31 -25.73
CA GLU A 209 -21.54 -35.52 -25.92
C GLU A 209 -21.99 -36.58 -24.90
N PRO A 210 -22.24 -37.84 -25.30
CA PRO A 210 -22.62 -38.90 -24.37
C PRO A 210 -21.43 -39.61 -23.67
N ASP A 211 -20.19 -39.29 -24.04
CA ASP A 211 -18.91 -39.88 -23.59
C ASP A 211 -17.83 -38.78 -23.67
N SER A 212 -17.88 -37.85 -22.72
CA SER A 212 -17.17 -36.56 -22.71
C SER A 212 -15.65 -36.65 -22.84
N ASP A 213 -15.05 -37.78 -22.44
CA ASP A 213 -13.59 -37.97 -22.48
C ASP A 213 -13.12 -39.10 -23.42
N GLU A 214 -14.04 -39.69 -24.19
CA GLU A 214 -13.86 -40.79 -25.12
C GLU A 214 -13.12 -42.03 -24.55
N ASP A 215 -13.17 -42.26 -23.25
CA ASP A 215 -12.48 -43.39 -22.63
C ASP A 215 -13.21 -44.74 -22.90
N GLY A 216 -14.45 -44.65 -23.36
CA GLY A 216 -15.36 -45.74 -23.67
C GLY A 216 -16.38 -46.07 -22.56
N VAL A 217 -16.45 -45.25 -21.52
CA VAL A 217 -17.47 -45.25 -20.46
C VAL A 217 -18.33 -44.00 -20.65
N ILE A 218 -19.64 -44.19 -20.87
CA ILE A 218 -20.57 -43.06 -21.00
C ILE A 218 -20.67 -42.29 -19.68
N ASP A 219 -20.87 -40.97 -19.75
CA ASP A 219 -20.86 -40.05 -18.60
C ASP A 219 -21.75 -40.51 -17.44
N ASP A 220 -22.95 -41.01 -17.75
CA ASP A 220 -23.90 -41.58 -16.76
C ASP A 220 -23.34 -42.75 -15.92
N LEU A 221 -22.24 -43.35 -16.38
CA LEU A 221 -21.55 -44.48 -15.77
C LEU A 221 -20.08 -44.18 -15.48
N ASP A 222 -19.62 -42.95 -15.73
CA ASP A 222 -18.25 -42.51 -15.56
C ASP A 222 -18.05 -41.79 -14.22
N ASN A 223 -17.14 -42.29 -13.38
CA ASN A 223 -16.77 -41.66 -12.13
C ASN A 223 -15.71 -40.54 -12.27
N CYS A 224 -15.25 -40.27 -13.51
CA CYS A 224 -14.40 -39.16 -13.93
C CYS A 224 -14.78 -38.68 -15.33
N VAL A 225 -15.98 -38.10 -15.47
CA VAL A 225 -16.59 -37.65 -16.75
C VAL A 225 -15.63 -36.94 -17.71
N ASP A 226 -14.69 -36.12 -17.19
CA ASP A 226 -13.78 -35.32 -18.03
C ASP A 226 -12.33 -35.85 -18.08
N VAL A 227 -12.02 -37.00 -17.44
CA VAL A 227 -10.64 -37.50 -17.28
C VAL A 227 -10.54 -38.99 -17.61
N PRO A 228 -9.92 -39.36 -18.77
CA PRO A 228 -9.94 -40.73 -19.27
C PRO A 228 -9.44 -41.76 -18.26
N ASN A 229 -10.35 -42.59 -17.77
CA ASN A 229 -10.09 -43.62 -16.78
C ASN A 229 -10.86 -44.94 -17.05
N PRO A 230 -10.57 -45.69 -18.15
CA PRO A 230 -11.43 -46.80 -18.63
C PRO A 230 -11.58 -48.01 -17.68
N ARG A 231 -10.89 -47.96 -16.53
CA ARG A 231 -10.94 -48.95 -15.47
C ARG A 231 -11.83 -48.55 -14.31
N GLN A 232 -12.28 -47.30 -14.22
CA GLN A 232 -13.22 -46.79 -13.21
C GLN A 232 -12.77 -47.20 -11.80
N LEU A 233 -11.49 -46.94 -11.49
CA LEU A 233 -10.96 -47.20 -10.15
C LEU A 233 -11.47 -46.10 -9.22
N ASP A 234 -11.94 -46.50 -8.04
CA ASP A 234 -12.43 -45.66 -6.96
C ASP A 234 -12.14 -46.47 -5.68
N ARG A 235 -11.17 -46.01 -4.90
CA ARG A 235 -10.54 -46.82 -3.84
C ARG A 235 -11.22 -46.65 -2.49
N ASP A 236 -11.69 -45.46 -2.18
CA ASP A 236 -12.41 -45.10 -0.96
C ASP A 236 -13.93 -45.22 -1.12
N GLU A 237 -14.43 -45.47 -2.34
CA GLU A 237 -15.83 -45.73 -2.68
C GLU A 237 -16.74 -44.50 -2.48
N ASP A 238 -16.22 -43.28 -2.72
CA ASP A 238 -16.96 -42.01 -2.58
C ASP A 238 -17.81 -41.66 -3.83
N GLY A 239 -17.51 -42.30 -4.96
CA GLY A 239 -18.17 -42.09 -6.25
C GLY A 239 -17.42 -41.20 -7.23
N VAL A 240 -16.28 -40.61 -6.84
CA VAL A 240 -15.30 -39.92 -7.69
C VAL A 240 -14.16 -40.91 -7.98
N GLY A 241 -13.69 -40.99 -9.22
CA GLY A 241 -12.65 -41.96 -9.58
C GLY A 241 -11.24 -41.50 -9.20
N ASP A 242 -10.34 -42.45 -8.91
CA ASP A 242 -8.90 -42.23 -8.59
C ASP A 242 -8.17 -41.31 -9.60
N ALA A 243 -8.69 -41.16 -10.82
CA ALA A 243 -8.08 -40.36 -11.89
C ALA A 243 -8.39 -38.85 -11.78
N CYS A 244 -9.52 -38.50 -11.17
CA CYS A 244 -10.03 -37.14 -11.02
C CYS A 244 -10.28 -36.75 -9.55
N ASP A 245 -10.15 -37.71 -8.64
CA ASP A 245 -10.23 -37.48 -7.21
C ASP A 245 -8.95 -36.84 -6.66
N ILE A 246 -9.11 -35.72 -5.96
CA ILE A 246 -8.02 -35.00 -5.29
C ILE A 246 -7.56 -35.79 -4.06
N CYS A 247 -8.46 -36.58 -3.46
CA CYS A 247 -8.22 -37.36 -2.25
C CYS A 247 -8.50 -38.86 -2.43
N PRO A 248 -7.78 -39.61 -3.32
CA PRO A 248 -8.10 -41.01 -3.71
C PRO A 248 -8.02 -42.10 -2.62
N ASP A 249 -7.88 -41.71 -1.37
CA ASP A 249 -7.78 -42.59 -0.21
C ASP A 249 -8.70 -42.09 0.95
N ASP A 250 -9.51 -41.04 0.75
CA ASP A 250 -10.37 -40.39 1.74
C ASP A 250 -11.81 -40.18 1.23
N PRO A 251 -12.81 -40.92 1.77
CA PRO A 251 -14.18 -40.87 1.29
C PRO A 251 -14.94 -39.57 1.61
N ASP A 252 -14.40 -38.72 2.48
CA ASP A 252 -14.99 -37.40 2.77
C ASP A 252 -14.43 -36.30 1.84
N ASN A 253 -13.46 -36.66 0.97
CA ASN A 253 -12.77 -35.81 0.00
C ASN A 253 -12.27 -34.49 0.62
N ASP A 254 -12.19 -33.43 -0.17
CA ASP A 254 -11.93 -32.05 0.24
C ASP A 254 -13.26 -31.38 0.68
N ALA A 255 -13.61 -31.59 1.95
CA ALA A 255 -14.94 -31.28 2.49
C ALA A 255 -15.32 -29.79 2.42
N ASP A 256 -14.34 -28.89 2.43
CA ASP A 256 -14.52 -27.44 2.33
C ASP A 256 -13.96 -26.82 1.03
N ALA A 257 -13.47 -27.66 0.12
CA ALA A 257 -13.02 -27.32 -1.23
C ALA A 257 -11.81 -26.36 -1.27
N ASP A 258 -10.85 -26.57 -0.35
CA ASP A 258 -9.67 -25.72 -0.18
C ASP A 258 -8.38 -26.30 -0.81
N GLY A 259 -8.45 -27.53 -1.33
CA GLY A 259 -7.37 -28.27 -1.95
C GLY A 259 -6.57 -29.16 -1.00
N ARG A 260 -6.99 -29.33 0.25
CA ARG A 260 -6.40 -30.20 1.26
C ARG A 260 -7.38 -31.33 1.62
N CYS A 261 -6.84 -32.43 2.09
CA CYS A 261 -7.60 -33.66 2.33
C CYS A 261 -7.40 -34.15 3.76
N GLY A 262 -8.47 -34.50 4.45
CA GLY A 262 -8.46 -35.31 5.67
C GLY A 262 -7.39 -34.92 6.69
N ASP A 263 -6.52 -35.88 7.06
CA ASP A 263 -5.45 -35.67 8.04
C ASP A 263 -4.33 -34.70 7.58
N ALA A 264 -4.34 -34.27 6.31
CA ALA A 264 -3.43 -33.25 5.78
C ALA A 264 -4.06 -31.85 5.77
N ASP A 265 -5.32 -31.74 6.20
CA ASP A 265 -6.05 -30.51 6.43
C ASP A 265 -6.17 -30.24 7.95
N ASN A 266 -5.56 -29.17 8.43
CA ASN A 266 -5.64 -28.75 9.84
C ASN A 266 -6.95 -28.03 10.19
N CYS A 267 -7.81 -27.73 9.21
CA CYS A 267 -9.18 -27.26 9.40
C CYS A 267 -10.19 -27.96 8.46
N PRO A 268 -10.51 -29.26 8.65
CA PRO A 268 -11.36 -30.08 7.76
C PRO A 268 -12.80 -29.64 7.47
N ALA A 269 -13.23 -28.49 7.97
CA ALA A 269 -14.57 -27.94 7.76
C ALA A 269 -14.56 -26.43 7.47
N VAL A 270 -13.39 -25.81 7.37
CA VAL A 270 -13.19 -24.38 7.13
C VAL A 270 -12.01 -24.20 6.18
N ALA A 271 -12.31 -23.88 4.92
CA ALA A 271 -11.32 -23.74 3.88
C ALA A 271 -10.16 -22.80 4.27
N ASN A 272 -8.95 -23.35 4.35
CA ASN A 272 -7.69 -22.66 4.61
C ASN A 272 -6.54 -23.28 3.79
N PRO A 273 -6.49 -23.02 2.46
CA PRO A 273 -5.53 -23.66 1.56
C PRO A 273 -4.05 -23.49 1.96
N ASP A 274 -3.76 -22.41 2.69
CA ASP A 274 -2.44 -22.06 3.21
C ASP A 274 -2.02 -22.89 4.42
N GLN A 275 -2.97 -23.49 5.13
CA GLN A 275 -2.77 -24.35 6.29
C GLN A 275 -1.97 -23.62 7.38
N ALA A 276 -2.30 -22.35 7.60
CA ALA A 276 -1.71 -21.55 8.67
C ALA A 276 -2.03 -22.20 10.04
N ASP A 277 -1.03 -22.16 10.92
CA ASP A 277 -0.97 -22.83 12.23
C ASP A 277 0.11 -22.08 13.04
N ALA A 278 -0.25 -20.94 13.60
CA ALA A 278 0.71 -20.00 14.20
C ALA A 278 1.33 -20.55 15.50
N ASP A 279 0.59 -21.35 16.27
CA ASP A 279 1.07 -21.96 17.51
C ASP A 279 1.70 -23.38 17.32
N GLY A 280 1.46 -24.01 16.17
CA GLY A 280 2.02 -25.29 15.78
C GLY A 280 1.39 -26.49 16.49
N ASP A 281 0.15 -26.37 17.00
CA ASP A 281 -0.55 -27.43 17.71
C ASP A 281 -1.21 -28.47 16.76
N GLY A 282 -1.31 -28.13 15.47
CA GLY A 282 -1.85 -28.96 14.41
C GLY A 282 -3.34 -28.81 14.14
N VAL A 283 -4.01 -27.88 14.83
CA VAL A 283 -5.25 -27.24 14.38
C VAL A 283 -4.85 -25.97 13.58
N GLY A 284 -5.68 -25.51 12.66
CA GLY A 284 -5.34 -24.35 11.83
C GLY A 284 -5.98 -23.05 12.32
N ASP A 285 -5.31 -21.93 12.07
CA ASP A 285 -5.75 -20.58 12.49
C ASP A 285 -7.21 -20.30 12.11
N ALA A 286 -7.64 -20.76 10.92
CA ALA A 286 -8.98 -20.52 10.39
C ALA A 286 -10.12 -21.18 11.20
N CYS A 287 -9.81 -22.23 11.96
CA CYS A 287 -10.77 -22.97 12.78
C CYS A 287 -10.47 -22.87 14.28
N GLU A 288 -9.59 -21.95 14.66
CA GLU A 288 -9.25 -21.62 16.03
C GLU A 288 -9.84 -20.28 16.49
N THR A 289 -9.58 -19.94 17.75
CA THR A 289 -10.05 -18.68 18.36
C THR A 289 -8.93 -17.93 19.09
N ASP A 290 -7.74 -18.49 19.12
CA ASP A 290 -6.51 -18.06 19.81
C ASP A 290 -5.36 -18.64 18.98
N ALA A 291 -5.16 -18.09 17.78
CA ALA A 291 -4.38 -18.75 16.73
C ALA A 291 -2.88 -18.89 17.07
N ASP A 292 -2.34 -17.98 17.89
CA ASP A 292 -0.94 -18.01 18.32
C ASP A 292 -0.71 -18.62 19.73
N GLY A 293 -1.79 -19.02 20.41
CA GLY A 293 -1.75 -19.74 21.67
C GLY A 293 -1.21 -18.92 22.85
N ASP A 294 -1.26 -17.59 22.77
CA ASP A 294 -0.72 -16.69 23.79
C ASP A 294 -1.66 -16.52 25.01
N GLY A 295 -2.92 -16.94 24.83
CA GLY A 295 -3.98 -16.94 25.83
C GLY A 295 -4.93 -15.73 25.76
N ILE A 296 -4.79 -14.87 24.77
CA ILE A 296 -5.73 -13.84 24.34
C ILE A 296 -6.51 -14.38 23.13
N PHE A 297 -7.80 -14.05 23.02
CA PHE A 297 -8.59 -14.51 21.87
C PHE A 297 -8.42 -13.54 20.72
N ASP A 298 -8.43 -14.03 19.48
CA ASP A 298 -8.20 -13.23 18.26
C ASP A 298 -9.10 -11.98 18.15
N ASP A 299 -10.30 -12.00 18.75
CA ASP A 299 -11.23 -10.85 18.75
C ASP A 299 -10.83 -9.73 19.73
N ALA A 300 -9.88 -10.00 20.61
CA ALA A 300 -9.33 -9.11 21.62
C ALA A 300 -7.80 -8.99 21.55
N ASP A 301 -7.17 -9.70 20.61
CA ASP A 301 -5.73 -9.74 20.38
C ASP A 301 -5.31 -8.65 19.37
N ASN A 302 -4.34 -7.82 19.72
CA ASN A 302 -3.76 -6.85 18.78
C ASN A 302 -2.66 -7.43 17.89
N CYS A 303 -2.27 -8.70 18.07
CA CYS A 303 -1.43 -9.49 17.18
C CYS A 303 -1.92 -10.96 17.06
N PRO A 304 -3.08 -11.23 16.43
CA PRO A 304 -3.71 -12.56 16.45
C PRO A 304 -2.87 -13.75 15.91
N ALA A 305 -1.76 -13.49 15.22
CA ALA A 305 -0.89 -14.52 14.66
C ALA A 305 0.52 -14.52 15.28
N VAL A 306 0.80 -13.65 16.27
CA VAL A 306 2.12 -13.48 16.87
C VAL A 306 1.99 -13.28 18.37
N ALA A 307 2.29 -14.34 19.12
CA ALA A 307 2.11 -14.38 20.55
C ALA A 307 2.73 -13.17 21.28
N ASN A 308 1.88 -12.32 21.84
CA ASN A 308 2.24 -11.13 22.61
C ASN A 308 1.35 -10.96 23.86
N PRO A 309 1.54 -11.79 24.91
CA PRO A 309 0.65 -11.82 26.07
C PRO A 309 0.56 -10.51 26.87
N ASP A 310 1.44 -9.54 26.60
CA ASP A 310 1.43 -8.22 27.21
C ASP A 310 0.60 -7.18 26.44
N GLN A 311 0.24 -7.46 25.18
CA GLN A 311 -0.63 -6.66 24.31
C GLN A 311 -0.16 -5.19 24.25
N THR A 312 1.16 -5.01 24.16
CA THR A 312 1.75 -3.67 24.05
C THR A 312 1.43 -3.09 22.67
N ASP A 313 1.10 -1.80 22.65
CA ASP A 313 0.73 -1.00 21.49
C ASP A 313 1.23 0.43 21.74
N SER A 314 2.40 0.73 21.20
CA SER A 314 3.20 1.92 21.49
C SER A 314 2.64 3.16 20.82
N ASP A 315 2.17 3.07 19.58
CA ASP A 315 1.66 4.20 18.80
C ASP A 315 0.11 4.36 18.88
N ASN A 316 -0.58 3.33 19.40
CA ASN A 316 -2.03 3.24 19.58
C ASN A 316 -2.83 3.24 18.28
N ASP A 317 -2.30 2.65 17.21
CA ASP A 317 -3.01 2.47 15.95
C ASP A 317 -3.94 1.24 15.92
N GLY A 318 -3.69 0.29 16.82
CA GLY A 318 -4.48 -0.92 17.02
C GLY A 318 -3.75 -2.23 16.70
N ASP A 319 -2.62 -2.18 16.00
CA ASP A 319 -1.70 -3.30 15.82
C ASP A 319 -0.73 -3.34 17.02
N GLY A 320 -0.37 -4.53 17.52
CA GLY A 320 0.53 -4.64 18.67
C GLY A 320 2.00 -4.58 18.28
N ASP A 321 2.88 -4.12 19.18
CA ASP A 321 4.33 -3.97 18.93
C ASP A 321 5.01 -5.25 18.38
N ALA A 322 4.41 -6.43 18.60
CA ALA A 322 4.95 -7.72 18.13
C ALA A 322 4.69 -8.00 16.64
N CYS A 323 3.67 -7.36 16.05
CA CYS A 323 3.23 -7.56 14.67
C CYS A 323 3.05 -6.25 13.90
N ASP A 324 3.23 -5.11 14.55
CA ASP A 324 3.19 -3.79 13.98
C ASP A 324 4.52 -3.47 13.26
N PRO A 325 4.48 -3.20 11.95
CA PRO A 325 5.66 -2.80 11.20
C PRO A 325 6.09 -1.32 11.44
N ASP A 326 5.28 -0.48 12.09
CA ASP A 326 5.47 0.97 12.34
C ASP A 326 5.29 1.30 13.85
N VAL A 327 6.04 0.62 14.72
CA VAL A 327 5.88 0.64 16.19
C VAL A 327 5.86 2.05 16.82
N ASP A 328 6.41 3.06 16.16
CA ASP A 328 6.43 4.45 16.63
C ASP A 328 5.47 5.41 15.90
N GLY A 329 4.73 4.92 14.91
CA GLY A 329 3.61 5.60 14.24
C GLY A 329 4.02 6.79 13.39
N ASP A 330 5.22 6.75 12.82
CA ASP A 330 5.80 7.86 12.07
C ASP A 330 5.61 7.76 10.54
N ALA A 331 4.99 6.64 10.10
CA ALA A 331 4.75 6.20 8.73
C ALA A 331 5.99 5.67 7.99
N ILE A 332 6.98 5.18 8.73
CA ILE A 332 8.19 4.54 8.22
C ILE A 332 8.35 3.20 8.93
N CYS A 333 8.37 2.13 8.14
CA CYS A 333 8.26 0.80 8.70
C CYS A 333 9.61 0.08 8.73
N GLU A 334 9.73 -0.90 9.63
CA GLU A 334 10.83 -1.84 9.60
C GLU A 334 10.78 -2.69 8.32
N GLY A 335 11.87 -2.65 7.55
CA GLY A 335 12.02 -3.43 6.33
C GLY A 335 11.52 -2.74 5.06
N SER A 336 12.22 -3.05 3.96
CA SER A 336 12.04 -2.41 2.66
C SER A 336 10.73 -2.72 1.90
N GLU A 337 9.69 -3.25 2.57
CA GLU A 337 8.42 -3.60 1.91
C GLU A 337 7.51 -2.37 1.71
N LEU A 338 6.90 -2.27 0.54
CA LEU A 338 5.96 -1.20 0.18
C LEU A 338 4.55 -1.57 0.65
N VAL A 339 4.32 -1.53 1.96
CA VAL A 339 2.99 -1.67 2.57
C VAL A 339 2.43 -0.27 2.81
N PHE A 340 1.14 -0.01 2.58
CA PHE A 340 0.53 1.28 2.91
C PHE A 340 0.07 1.22 4.37
N PRO A 341 0.49 2.10 5.31
CA PRO A 341 0.97 3.48 5.14
C PRO A 341 2.49 3.70 4.97
N CYS A 342 3.31 2.66 5.08
CA CYS A 342 4.78 2.70 5.01
C CYS A 342 5.35 3.32 3.72
N GLN A 343 6.38 4.15 3.86
CA GLN A 343 7.00 4.88 2.74
C GLN A 343 8.11 4.12 2.00
N GLY A 344 8.40 2.85 2.35
CA GLY A 344 9.39 2.03 1.65
C GLY A 344 10.84 2.47 1.85
N ILE A 345 11.12 3.07 3.00
CA ILE A 345 12.47 3.37 3.50
C ILE A 345 12.61 2.62 4.82
N ASP A 346 13.76 1.98 5.08
CA ASP A 346 13.97 1.26 6.33
C ASP A 346 14.02 2.27 7.49
N ASP A 347 13.34 1.94 8.59
CA ASP A 347 13.37 2.80 9.77
C ASP A 347 14.75 2.77 10.47
N ASN A 348 15.39 3.94 10.57
CA ASN A 348 16.66 4.10 11.29
C ASN A 348 16.48 4.52 12.76
N CYS A 349 15.24 4.68 13.24
CA CYS A 349 14.89 4.79 14.66
C CYS A 349 13.56 4.08 15.03
N PRO A 350 13.48 2.73 14.96
CA PRO A 350 12.23 1.96 15.09
C PRO A 350 11.37 2.15 16.36
N GLU A 351 11.96 2.70 17.43
CA GLU A 351 11.24 2.95 18.68
C GLU A 351 10.95 4.45 18.89
N THR A 352 11.31 5.34 17.96
CA THR A 352 11.23 6.78 18.17
C THR A 352 10.99 7.57 16.88
N ALA A 353 9.73 7.97 16.74
CA ALA A 353 9.22 8.67 15.57
C ALA A 353 10.14 9.80 15.08
N ASN A 354 10.68 9.62 13.88
CA ASN A 354 11.57 10.55 13.20
C ASN A 354 11.29 10.61 11.68
N PRO A 355 10.11 11.09 11.21
CA PRO A 355 9.64 10.95 9.81
C PRO A 355 10.56 11.52 8.70
N GLY A 356 11.62 12.22 9.07
CA GLY A 356 12.64 12.73 8.17
C GLY A 356 13.85 11.81 7.95
N GLN A 357 14.00 10.67 8.64
CA GLN A 357 15.16 9.76 8.60
C GLN A 357 16.49 10.50 8.52
N ALA A 358 16.66 11.53 9.35
CA ALA A 358 17.91 12.27 9.38
C ALA A 358 18.99 11.33 9.95
N ASP A 359 20.08 11.16 9.22
CA ASP A 359 21.27 10.38 9.58
C ASP A 359 22.47 11.20 9.10
N THR A 360 23.04 11.98 10.02
CA THR A 360 24.00 13.03 9.67
C THR A 360 25.39 12.46 9.36
N ASP A 361 25.80 11.35 9.97
CA ASP A 361 27.12 10.74 9.78
C ASP A 361 27.10 9.47 8.91
N GLY A 362 25.92 8.92 8.61
CA GLY A 362 25.70 7.84 7.66
C GLY A 362 25.95 6.45 8.23
N ASP A 363 25.77 6.26 9.53
CA ASP A 363 26.04 5.00 10.23
C ASP A 363 24.85 4.03 10.25
N GLY A 364 23.66 4.53 9.87
CA GLY A 364 22.41 3.78 9.83
C GLY A 364 21.53 3.91 11.07
N MET A 365 21.93 4.67 12.10
CA MET A 365 21.06 5.15 13.18
C MET A 365 20.60 6.58 12.86
N GLY A 366 19.34 6.90 13.15
CA GLY A 366 18.84 8.26 12.93
C GLY A 366 19.28 9.22 14.02
N ASP A 367 19.46 10.50 13.69
CA ASP A 367 19.89 11.60 14.58
C ASP A 367 19.07 11.69 15.90
N VAL A 368 17.85 11.15 15.92
CA VAL A 368 16.93 11.19 17.07
C VAL A 368 17.19 10.06 18.07
N CYS A 369 17.63 8.89 17.60
CA CYS A 369 17.94 7.72 18.41
C CYS A 369 19.45 7.46 18.52
N ASP A 370 20.27 8.16 17.76
CA ASP A 370 21.71 8.11 17.84
C ASP A 370 22.26 8.94 19.00
N ALA A 371 23.07 8.29 19.85
CA ALA A 371 23.79 8.94 20.94
C ALA A 371 24.95 9.81 20.44
N CYS A 372 25.46 9.52 19.23
CA CYS A 372 26.60 10.16 18.60
C CYS A 372 26.31 10.67 17.18
N PRO A 373 25.32 11.59 16.95
CA PRO A 373 24.81 11.97 15.62
C PRO A 373 25.79 12.61 14.62
N LEU A 374 27.07 12.73 14.97
CA LEU A 374 28.11 13.35 14.13
C LEU A 374 29.31 12.40 13.91
N ASP A 375 29.26 11.20 14.48
CA ASP A 375 30.33 10.22 14.48
C ASP A 375 29.80 8.80 14.27
N GLY A 376 29.84 8.35 13.02
CA GLY A 376 29.30 7.03 12.66
C GLY A 376 30.11 5.81 13.11
N GLN A 377 31.10 5.99 13.99
CA GLN A 377 31.70 4.88 14.74
C GLN A 377 31.01 4.65 16.09
N ASN A 378 30.14 5.58 16.51
CA ASN A 378 29.40 5.58 17.76
C ASN A 378 30.27 5.43 19.01
N ASP A 379 29.62 5.27 20.15
CA ASP A 379 30.25 4.94 21.44
C ASP A 379 30.60 3.45 21.46
N ALA A 380 31.79 3.11 20.95
CA ALA A 380 32.22 1.74 20.69
C ALA A 380 32.37 0.89 21.96
N ASP A 381 32.63 1.49 23.11
CA ASP A 381 32.83 0.80 24.39
C ASP A 381 31.75 1.09 25.45
N GLY A 382 30.79 1.97 25.14
CA GLY A 382 29.59 2.25 25.93
C GLY A 382 29.85 3.13 27.14
N ASP A 383 30.87 3.99 27.10
CA ASP A 383 31.29 4.84 28.21
C ASP A 383 30.64 6.24 28.23
N GLY A 384 29.96 6.60 27.14
CA GLY A 384 29.27 7.85 26.91
C GLY A 384 30.06 8.91 26.13
N ALA A 385 31.28 8.61 25.67
CA ALA A 385 32.05 9.39 24.73
C ALA A 385 31.91 8.81 23.30
N CYS A 386 31.71 9.66 22.31
CA CYS A 386 31.71 9.23 20.91
C CYS A 386 33.14 8.97 20.46
N ALA A 387 33.37 7.96 19.62
CA ALA A 387 34.71 7.54 19.19
C ALA A 387 35.58 8.67 18.58
N ASP A 388 34.99 9.72 18.01
CA ASP A 388 35.72 10.89 17.49
C ASP A 388 36.32 11.79 18.58
N VAL A 389 35.77 11.74 19.79
CA VAL A 389 36.23 12.47 20.97
C VAL A 389 36.76 11.57 22.09
N ASP A 390 36.59 10.26 21.96
CA ASP A 390 37.05 9.26 22.90
C ASP A 390 38.57 9.06 22.79
N ASN A 391 39.28 9.35 23.89
CA ASN A 391 40.72 9.12 23.97
C ASN A 391 41.11 7.67 24.32
N CYS A 392 40.13 6.80 24.58
CA CYS A 392 40.27 5.35 24.67
C CYS A 392 39.13 4.58 23.96
N PRO A 393 39.02 4.63 22.62
CA PRO A 393 37.88 4.08 21.84
C PRO A 393 37.54 2.59 22.00
N GLU A 394 38.36 1.81 22.71
CA GLU A 394 38.13 0.38 22.96
C GLU A 394 38.03 0.06 24.46
N MET A 395 38.13 1.05 25.36
CA MET A 395 38.16 0.83 26.80
C MET A 395 37.48 1.95 27.59
N ALA A 396 36.28 1.60 28.08
CA ALA A 396 35.40 2.55 28.74
C ALA A 396 36.09 3.34 29.86
N ASN A 397 36.19 4.65 29.66
CA ASN A 397 36.75 5.64 30.58
C ASN A 397 35.89 6.92 30.56
N PRO A 398 34.68 6.91 31.17
CA PRO A 398 33.73 8.02 31.06
C PRO A 398 34.22 9.39 31.54
N ASP A 399 35.36 9.45 32.24
CA ASP A 399 36.00 10.68 32.68
C ASP A 399 37.03 11.26 31.69
N GLN A 400 37.37 10.51 30.63
CA GLN A 400 38.25 10.91 29.53
C GLN A 400 39.55 11.53 30.05
N ALA A 401 40.10 10.94 31.11
CA ALA A 401 41.33 11.40 31.73
C ALA A 401 42.51 11.19 30.77
N ASP A 402 43.38 12.21 30.66
CA ASP A 402 44.58 12.26 29.81
C ASP A 402 45.59 13.14 30.56
N THR A 403 46.43 12.49 31.36
CA THR A 403 47.29 13.14 32.35
C THR A 403 48.46 13.90 31.70
N ASP A 404 49.00 13.40 30.61
CA ASP A 404 50.17 13.96 29.92
C ASP A 404 49.83 14.74 28.62
N ALA A 405 48.57 14.69 28.19
CA ALA A 405 47.99 15.40 27.06
C ALA A 405 48.53 14.96 25.68
N ASP A 406 48.83 13.67 25.53
CA ASP A 406 49.27 13.08 24.26
C ASP A 406 48.11 12.65 23.35
N GLY A 407 46.89 12.58 23.90
CA GLY A 407 45.66 12.19 23.22
C GLY A 407 45.24 10.72 23.41
N ILE A 408 45.99 9.94 24.20
CA ILE A 408 45.63 8.60 24.66
C ILE A 408 45.13 8.74 26.12
N GLY A 409 44.00 8.13 26.45
CA GLY A 409 43.47 8.25 27.80
C GLY A 409 44.21 7.38 28.82
N ASP A 410 44.26 7.84 30.07
CA ASP A 410 44.94 7.17 31.20
C ASP A 410 44.54 5.68 31.37
N ALA A 411 43.34 5.31 30.90
CA ALA A 411 42.81 3.96 30.98
C ALA A 411 43.45 2.99 29.98
N CYS A 412 43.76 3.47 28.78
CA CYS A 412 44.34 2.70 27.68
C CYS A 412 45.79 3.08 27.37
N ASP A 413 46.34 4.05 28.08
CA ASP A 413 47.73 4.44 28.00
C ASP A 413 48.62 3.53 28.85
N VAL A 414 49.65 2.95 28.22
CA VAL A 414 50.69 2.16 28.89
C VAL A 414 51.64 3.07 29.66
N CYS A 415 51.73 4.33 29.25
CA CYS A 415 52.61 5.37 29.76
C CYS A 415 51.86 6.67 30.16
N PRO A 416 50.88 6.64 31.09
CA PRO A 416 49.97 7.78 31.39
C PRO A 416 50.61 9.09 31.86
N ASP A 417 51.91 9.10 32.12
CA ASP A 417 52.65 10.26 32.62
C ASP A 417 53.72 10.73 31.60
N ASP A 418 53.85 10.06 30.45
CA ASP A 418 54.90 10.28 29.44
C ASP A 418 54.34 10.39 28.01
N PRO A 419 54.26 11.63 27.45
CA PRO A 419 53.61 11.86 26.18
C PRO A 419 54.41 11.35 24.97
N ASP A 420 55.65 10.91 25.17
CA ASP A 420 56.47 10.29 24.13
C ASP A 420 56.20 8.77 23.98
N ASN A 421 55.45 8.16 24.92
CA ASN A 421 55.04 6.75 24.94
C ASN A 421 56.20 5.73 24.91
N ASP A 422 55.85 4.44 24.86
CA ASP A 422 56.76 3.33 24.56
C ASP A 422 57.13 3.34 23.05
N VAL A 423 58.19 4.09 22.72
CA VAL A 423 58.63 4.36 21.35
C VAL A 423 59.04 3.10 20.58
N ASP A 424 59.59 2.09 21.26
CA ASP A 424 60.13 0.88 20.64
C ASP A 424 59.35 -0.42 20.93
N ALA A 425 58.23 -0.29 21.65
CA ALA A 425 57.26 -1.33 21.98
C ALA A 425 57.83 -2.49 22.81
N ASP A 426 58.73 -2.18 23.76
CA ASP A 426 59.31 -3.15 24.67
C ASP A 426 58.61 -3.25 26.05
N GLY A 427 57.67 -2.33 26.30
CA GLY A 427 56.89 -2.20 27.53
C GLY A 427 57.46 -1.20 28.54
N VAL A 428 58.44 -0.38 28.17
CA VAL A 428 59.05 0.65 29.02
C VAL A 428 58.79 2.04 28.43
N CYS A 429 58.33 2.97 29.26
CA CYS A 429 58.02 4.34 28.82
C CYS A 429 59.30 5.13 28.51
N GLY A 430 59.27 5.94 27.46
CA GLY A 430 60.43 6.68 26.96
C GLY A 430 61.11 7.59 27.99
N ASP A 431 60.37 8.11 28.97
CA ASP A 431 60.90 8.93 30.06
C ASP A 431 61.82 8.15 31.04
N VAL A 432 61.63 6.83 31.14
CA VAL A 432 62.40 5.92 31.99
C VAL A 432 63.22 4.89 31.22
N ASP A 433 63.06 4.81 29.90
CA ASP A 433 63.78 3.90 29.02
C ASP A 433 65.24 4.35 28.81
N ASN A 434 66.18 3.49 29.20
CA ASN A 434 67.61 3.72 29.00
C ASN A 434 68.10 3.40 27.57
N CYS A 435 67.23 2.86 26.72
CA CYS A 435 67.41 2.69 25.28
C CYS A 435 66.16 3.05 24.46
N PRO A 436 65.75 4.34 24.39
CA PRO A 436 64.45 4.79 23.82
C PRO A 436 64.12 4.42 22.37
N ASP A 437 65.06 3.85 21.61
CA ASP A 437 64.89 3.46 20.21
C ASP A 437 65.22 1.97 19.99
N THR A 438 65.51 1.19 21.04
CA THR A 438 66.02 -0.19 20.95
C THR A 438 65.50 -1.07 22.09
N ALA A 439 64.46 -1.84 21.75
CA ALA A 439 63.72 -2.67 22.69
C ALA A 439 64.60 -3.50 23.64
N ASN A 440 64.47 -3.23 24.92
CA ASN A 440 65.20 -3.83 26.04
C ASN A 440 64.38 -3.77 27.34
N ALA A 441 63.29 -4.51 27.40
CA ALA A 441 62.38 -4.56 28.54
C ALA A 441 63.02 -4.85 29.92
N ASP A 442 64.24 -5.40 29.95
CA ASP A 442 64.99 -5.67 31.18
C ASP A 442 65.76 -4.45 31.71
N GLN A 443 65.88 -3.39 30.91
CA GLN A 443 66.51 -2.11 31.23
C GLN A 443 67.91 -2.31 31.83
N ALA A 444 68.61 -3.36 31.38
CA ALA A 444 69.94 -3.69 31.88
C ALA A 444 70.92 -2.57 31.55
N ASP A 445 71.66 -2.11 32.56
CA ASP A 445 72.72 -1.11 32.46
C ASP A 445 73.88 -1.56 33.36
N ALA A 446 74.79 -2.34 32.79
CA ALA A 446 75.84 -3.01 33.55
C ALA A 446 76.89 -2.04 34.10
N ASP A 447 77.15 -0.92 33.41
CA ASP A 447 78.19 0.05 33.80
C ASP A 447 77.64 1.35 34.45
N ASN A 448 76.31 1.46 34.53
CA ASN A 448 75.54 2.49 35.24
C ASN A 448 75.81 3.91 34.72
N ASP A 449 76.01 4.06 33.42
CA ASP A 449 76.22 5.37 32.79
C ASP A 449 74.91 6.04 32.30
N GLY A 450 73.79 5.31 32.37
CA GLY A 450 72.46 5.75 31.98
C GLY A 450 72.06 5.37 30.57
N VAL A 451 72.92 4.71 29.79
CA VAL A 451 72.60 4.09 28.50
C VAL A 451 72.50 2.58 28.70
N GLY A 452 71.41 1.97 28.24
CA GLY A 452 71.21 0.52 28.43
C GLY A 452 72.15 -0.34 27.57
N ASP A 453 72.39 -1.56 28.04
CA ASP A 453 73.25 -2.55 27.38
C ASP A 453 72.78 -2.86 25.92
N ALA A 454 71.51 -2.65 25.59
CA ALA A 454 70.98 -2.94 24.26
C ALA A 454 71.39 -1.90 23.20
N CYS A 455 71.64 -0.65 23.61
CA CYS A 455 71.96 0.48 22.75
C CYS A 455 73.31 1.13 23.07
N ASP A 456 74.03 0.63 24.08
CA ASP A 456 75.36 1.06 24.42
C ASP A 456 76.45 0.41 23.53
N ALA A 457 77.11 1.24 22.73
CA ALA A 457 78.21 0.84 21.87
C ALA A 457 79.56 0.70 22.60
N GLU A 458 79.63 1.13 23.86
CA GLU A 458 80.84 1.21 24.67
C GLU A 458 80.83 0.26 25.87
N ILE A 459 79.95 -0.77 25.90
CA ILE A 459 79.86 -1.79 26.97
C ILE A 459 81.24 -2.20 27.43
N SER A 460 81.63 -1.62 28.54
CA SER A 460 82.92 -1.84 29.14
C SER A 460 82.74 -2.94 30.17
N CYS A 461 82.62 -4.20 29.71
CA CYS A 461 82.59 -5.36 30.58
C CYS A 461 83.73 -5.25 31.61
N SER A 462 83.40 -4.87 32.84
CA SER A 462 84.33 -4.98 33.94
C SER A 462 84.46 -6.49 34.21
N LEU A 463 85.53 -7.06 33.66
CA LEU A 463 85.97 -8.42 33.91
C LEU A 463 85.92 -8.69 35.42
N ASP A 464 84.90 -9.41 35.92
CA ASP A 464 85.08 -10.49 36.90
C ASP A 464 83.80 -11.14 37.51
N ALA A 465 82.56 -10.69 37.27
CA ALA A 465 81.45 -11.14 38.14
C ALA A 465 80.33 -12.03 37.53
N ASP A 466 79.83 -11.80 36.32
CA ASP A 466 78.45 -12.26 36.01
C ASP A 466 78.26 -13.45 35.06
N CYS A 467 79.33 -14.10 34.56
CA CYS A 467 79.19 -15.33 33.75
C CYS A 467 78.91 -16.62 34.57
N ALA A 468 78.36 -16.53 35.78
CA ALA A 468 78.18 -17.68 36.68
C ALA A 468 76.89 -18.49 36.46
N GLY A 469 75.97 -18.05 35.59
CA GLY A 469 74.62 -18.61 35.46
C GLY A 469 74.47 -19.90 34.63
N PHE A 470 75.47 -20.29 33.83
CA PHE A 470 75.34 -21.37 32.84
C PHE A 470 76.39 -22.49 32.99
N VAL A 471 76.58 -23.04 34.20
CA VAL A 471 77.47 -24.21 34.42
C VAL A 471 76.64 -25.47 34.70
N PRO A 472 76.67 -26.51 33.84
CA PRO A 472 76.09 -27.80 34.17
C PRO A 472 76.80 -28.45 35.37
N ALA A 473 76.04 -29.08 36.27
CA ALA A 473 76.58 -29.69 37.49
C ALA A 473 77.64 -30.76 37.17
N GLY A 474 78.88 -30.54 37.65
CA GLY A 474 80.01 -31.47 37.47
C GLY A 474 81.26 -30.85 36.86
N PHE A 475 81.22 -29.58 36.43
CA PHE A 475 82.36 -28.84 35.87
C PHE A 475 82.95 -27.84 36.89
N ALA A 476 84.28 -27.68 36.90
CA ALA A 476 84.99 -26.74 37.77
C ALA A 476 85.86 -25.75 36.96
N LEU A 477 86.02 -24.52 37.46
CA LEU A 477 86.80 -23.46 36.83
C LEU A 477 88.29 -23.80 36.78
N VAL A 478 88.85 -23.74 35.57
CA VAL A 478 90.28 -23.87 35.31
C VAL A 478 90.80 -22.53 34.78
N ALA A 479 92.09 -22.25 34.99
CA ALA A 479 92.68 -20.96 34.66
C ALA A 479 92.46 -20.58 33.18
N GLY A 480 92.03 -19.33 32.92
CA GLY A 480 91.82 -18.79 31.57
C GLY A 480 90.36 -18.74 31.09
N GLY A 481 89.37 -18.95 31.97
CA GLY A 481 87.94 -18.82 31.60
C GLY A 481 87.29 -20.09 31.04
N PHE A 482 87.95 -21.24 31.21
CA PHE A 482 87.45 -22.55 30.75
C PHE A 482 86.93 -23.41 31.91
N TRP A 483 85.94 -24.24 31.64
CA TRP A 483 85.35 -25.21 32.58
C TRP A 483 85.63 -26.64 32.12
N SER A 484 86.04 -27.54 33.03
CA SER A 484 86.30 -28.97 32.72
C SER A 484 85.68 -29.94 33.73
N ASN A 485 85.29 -31.14 33.25
CA ASN A 485 84.83 -32.28 34.06
C ASN A 485 85.93 -33.32 34.36
N GLY A 486 87.16 -33.09 33.89
CA GLY A 486 88.29 -34.00 34.13
C GLY A 486 88.33 -35.26 33.27
N GLU A 487 87.41 -35.45 32.31
CA GLU A 487 87.38 -36.60 31.39
C GLU A 487 87.74 -36.25 29.92
N GLY A 488 88.28 -35.04 29.69
CA GLY A 488 88.74 -34.57 28.38
C GLY A 488 87.79 -33.62 27.66
N SER A 489 86.65 -33.26 28.27
CA SER A 489 85.75 -32.22 27.76
C SER A 489 86.02 -30.88 28.45
N SER A 490 86.17 -29.81 27.65
CA SER A 490 86.29 -28.43 28.12
C SER A 490 85.30 -27.51 27.42
N PHE A 491 84.76 -26.55 28.16
CA PHE A 491 83.86 -25.51 27.67
C PHE A 491 84.51 -24.15 27.89
N GLY A 492 84.43 -23.22 26.94
CA GLY A 492 84.94 -21.86 27.13
C GLY A 492 84.43 -20.88 26.10
N CYS A 493 84.31 -19.62 26.50
CA CYS A 493 83.99 -18.51 25.60
C CYS A 493 85.30 -17.93 25.06
N LEU A 494 85.53 -17.98 23.74
CA LEU A 494 86.62 -17.26 23.11
C LEU A 494 86.11 -15.90 22.61
N PRO A 495 86.83 -14.80 22.86
CA PRO A 495 86.47 -13.51 22.34
C PRO A 495 87.20 -13.31 21.01
N GLU A 496 86.58 -13.58 19.86
CA GLU A 496 86.88 -12.83 18.64
C GLU A 496 85.65 -12.74 17.72
N GLY A 497 85.17 -11.51 17.55
CA GLY A 497 84.46 -11.08 16.35
C GLY A 497 82.95 -11.32 16.30
N GLY A 498 82.18 -10.52 17.04
CA GLY A 498 80.81 -10.12 16.70
C GLY A 498 79.77 -11.24 16.59
N GLY A 499 79.01 -11.44 17.67
CA GLY A 499 77.85 -12.34 17.72
C GLY A 499 78.12 -13.57 18.58
N GLY A 500 77.62 -13.56 19.81
CA GLY A 500 77.72 -14.69 20.72
C GLY A 500 76.97 -15.91 20.18
N ILE A 501 77.70 -16.94 19.78
CA ILE A 501 77.19 -18.30 19.63
C ILE A 501 78.13 -19.21 20.44
N CYS A 502 77.57 -19.94 21.41
CA CYS A 502 78.29 -21.00 22.11
C CYS A 502 78.29 -22.25 21.22
N ASP A 503 79.46 -22.74 20.81
CA ASP A 503 79.58 -23.99 20.04
C ASP A 503 80.33 -25.08 20.85
N VAL A 504 80.05 -26.36 20.58
CA VAL A 504 80.56 -27.51 21.34
C VAL A 504 81.68 -28.22 20.55
N CYS A 505 82.95 -28.03 20.91
CA CYS A 505 84.05 -28.86 20.37
C CYS A 505 84.05 -30.24 21.06
N THR A 506 83.92 -31.33 20.28
CA THR A 506 83.93 -32.71 20.82
C THR A 506 85.27 -33.44 20.72
N ASP A 507 86.34 -32.82 20.19
CA ASP A 507 87.68 -33.38 20.22
C ASP A 507 88.71 -32.24 20.26
N ALA A 508 89.47 -32.14 21.35
CA ALA A 508 90.54 -31.16 21.54
C ALA A 508 91.83 -31.92 21.84
N ASP A 509 92.89 -31.61 21.11
CA ASP A 509 94.24 -32.10 21.40
C ASP A 509 94.87 -31.40 22.62
N ALA A 510 96.00 -31.94 23.08
CA ALA A 510 96.50 -31.77 24.45
C ALA A 510 96.95 -30.34 24.83
N ASP A 511 96.83 -29.37 23.93
CA ASP A 511 97.07 -27.94 24.11
C ASP A 511 95.83 -27.05 23.92
N GLY A 512 94.65 -27.62 23.64
CA GLY A 512 93.36 -26.93 23.76
C GLY A 512 92.98 -25.97 22.61
N ALA A 513 93.54 -26.16 21.41
CA ALA A 513 93.03 -25.53 20.20
C ALA A 513 92.02 -26.48 19.50
N CYS A 514 90.91 -25.95 18.98
CA CYS A 514 90.08 -26.71 18.03
C CYS A 514 90.74 -26.57 16.64
N ASP A 515 91.12 -27.68 16.00
CA ASP A 515 91.63 -27.68 14.61
C ASP A 515 90.42 -27.63 13.65
N ASP A 516 90.33 -26.55 12.87
CA ASP A 516 89.27 -26.09 11.93
C ASP A 516 87.95 -26.89 11.79
#